data_AF-A0A183G9M9-F1
#
_entry.id   AF-A0A183G9M9-F1
#
_cell.length_a   1.000
_cell.length_b   1.000
_cell.length_c   1.000
_cell.angle_alpha   90.00
_cell.angle_beta   90.00
_cell.angle_gamma   90.00
#
_symmetry.space_group_name_H-M   'P 1'
#
loop_
_entity.id
_entity.type
_entity.pdbx_description
1 polymer ?
#
loop_
_entity_poly.entity_id
_entity_poly.type
_entity_poly.pdbx_seq_one_letter_code
_entity_poly.pdbx_strand_id
1 'polypeptide(L)'
;MERLYQETSSLLQQAHFSMGKLERAKDEREAHQISQAITEQLRVIDQNCDQLIILVNKEAPARRHIVRIKVDQLKTDSQNVHYAISAIFTRLSVKWRAASEREELLHQRFRPNESTTLSMEDHELQMNDRLSSSNRQVDDLIGQGVAVLESLRSQHMNLRGVRRKILDVGAALGLSNTTLQMIDRRVREDWLVFLVGCIVCLIFMYAFYRFWKG
;
A
#
# COMPACT_ATOMS: atom_id res chain seq x y z
N MET A 1 -9.90 4.68 -16.25
CA MET A 1 -9.82 4.15 -14.87
C MET A 1 -9.09 2.80 -14.89
N GLU A 2 -9.60 1.80 -15.60
CA GLU A 2 -9.02 0.44 -15.58
C GLU A 2 -7.57 0.32 -16.10
N ARG A 3 -7.21 1.04 -17.17
CA ARG A 3 -5.82 1.09 -17.67
C ARG A 3 -4.84 1.68 -16.64
N LEU A 4 -5.22 2.80 -16.02
CA LEU A 4 -4.41 3.48 -15.00
C LEU A 4 -4.25 2.61 -13.75
N TYR A 5 -5.28 1.85 -13.38
CA TYR A 5 -5.22 0.88 -12.28
C TYR A 5 -4.25 -0.27 -12.58
N GLN A 6 -4.31 -0.85 -13.80
CA GLN A 6 -3.38 -1.90 -14.22
C GLN A 6 -1.93 -1.42 -14.27
N GLU A 7 -1.70 -0.22 -14.79
CA GLU A 7 -0.40 0.43 -14.83
C GLU A 7 0.17 0.65 -13.43
N THR A 8 -0.64 1.21 -12.53
CA THR A 8 -0.23 1.48 -11.14
C THR A 8 0.06 0.19 -10.37
N SER A 9 -0.74 -0.86 -10.59
CA SER A 9 -0.50 -2.19 -10.01
C SER A 9 0.80 -2.82 -10.54
N SER A 10 1.08 -2.67 -11.84
CA SER A 10 2.34 -3.15 -12.44
C SER A 10 3.55 -2.40 -11.86
N LEU A 11 3.46 -1.08 -11.72
CA LEU A 11 4.50 -0.27 -11.10
C LEU A 11 4.74 -0.67 -9.64
N LEU A 12 3.67 -0.95 -8.88
CA LEU A 12 3.78 -1.42 -7.50
C LEU A 12 4.49 -2.78 -7.42
N GLN A 13 4.17 -3.72 -8.32
CA GLN A 13 4.87 -5.00 -8.39
C GLN A 13 6.36 -4.84 -8.75
N GLN A 14 6.69 -3.90 -9.65
CA GLN A 14 8.08 -3.57 -9.96
C GLN A 14 8.81 -2.98 -8.75
N ALA A 15 8.15 -2.11 -7.97
CA ALA A 15 8.70 -1.54 -6.74
C ALA A 15 9.01 -2.65 -5.72
N HIS A 16 8.13 -3.64 -5.55
CA HIS A 16 8.40 -4.82 -4.70
C HIS A 16 9.59 -5.65 -5.18
N PHE A 17 9.73 -5.87 -6.49
CA PHE A 17 10.87 -6.61 -7.04
C PHE A 17 12.18 -5.87 -6.82
N SER A 18 12.18 -4.55 -7.04
CA SER A 18 13.33 -3.69 -6.78
C SER A 18 13.68 -3.63 -5.29
N MET A 19 12.70 -3.68 -4.39
CA MET A 19 12.91 -3.81 -2.94
C MET A 19 13.63 -5.12 -2.59
N GLY A 20 13.28 -6.24 -3.23
CA GLY A 20 14.01 -7.51 -3.07
C GLY A 20 15.45 -7.45 -3.57
N LYS A 21 15.76 -6.59 -4.56
CA LYS A 21 17.14 -6.32 -4.97
C LYS A 21 17.88 -5.44 -3.96
N LEU A 22 17.19 -4.46 -3.36
CA LEU A 22 17.76 -3.59 -2.33
C LEU A 22 18.28 -4.39 -1.13
N GLU A 23 17.54 -5.40 -0.67
CA GLU A 23 17.98 -6.27 0.44
C GLU A 23 19.27 -7.05 0.14
N ARG A 24 19.57 -7.28 -1.14
CA ARG A 24 20.74 -8.03 -1.60
C ARG A 24 21.88 -7.14 -2.07
N ALA A 25 21.75 -5.82 -1.96
CA ALA A 25 22.75 -4.86 -2.38
C ALA A 25 24.07 -5.11 -1.63
N LYS A 26 25.17 -5.11 -2.38
CA LYS A 26 26.52 -5.40 -1.84
C LYS A 26 27.29 -4.14 -1.49
N ASP A 27 26.84 -2.98 -1.92
CA ASP A 27 27.51 -1.72 -1.66
C ASP A 27 26.48 -0.67 -1.20
N GLU A 28 26.90 0.22 -0.31
CA GLU A 28 26.07 1.33 0.16
C GLU A 28 25.61 2.23 -1.00
N ARG A 29 26.47 2.42 -2.01
CA ARG A 29 26.16 3.20 -3.22
C ARG A 29 25.07 2.54 -4.07
N GLU A 30 25.15 1.22 -4.25
CA GLU A 30 24.14 0.45 -4.99
C GLU A 30 22.79 0.49 -4.26
N ALA A 31 22.80 0.32 -2.93
CA ALA A 31 21.61 0.42 -2.10
C ALA A 31 20.95 1.81 -2.21
N HIS A 32 21.76 2.89 -2.19
CA HIS A 32 21.26 4.25 -2.39
C HIS A 32 20.62 4.46 -3.77
N GLN A 33 21.25 3.99 -4.85
CA GLN A 33 20.72 4.12 -6.20
C GLN A 33 19.39 3.37 -6.36
N ILE A 34 19.32 2.13 -5.86
CA ILE A 34 18.10 1.33 -5.91
C ILE A 34 16.99 2.00 -5.07
N SER A 35 17.31 2.49 -3.86
CA SER A 35 16.34 3.17 -3.01
C SER A 35 15.76 4.44 -3.65
N GLN A 36 16.61 5.26 -4.29
CA GLN A 36 16.17 6.44 -5.02
C GLN A 36 15.27 6.07 -6.21
N ALA A 37 15.64 5.04 -6.97
CA ALA A 37 14.83 4.56 -8.09
C ALA A 37 13.44 4.09 -7.63
N ILE A 38 13.36 3.36 -6.51
CA ILE A 38 12.06 2.91 -5.99
C ILE A 38 11.24 4.09 -5.48
N THR A 39 11.87 5.08 -4.84
CA THR A 39 11.17 6.27 -4.33
C THR A 39 10.56 7.08 -5.48
N GLU A 40 11.28 7.21 -6.60
CA GLU A 40 10.74 7.88 -7.79
C GLU A 40 9.58 7.07 -8.42
N GLN A 41 9.68 5.74 -8.47
CA GLN A 41 8.57 4.89 -8.91
C GLN A 41 7.33 5.07 -8.00
N LEU A 42 7.54 5.17 -6.69
CA LEU A 42 6.48 5.33 -5.71
C LEU A 42 5.81 6.71 -5.80
N ARG A 43 6.58 7.75 -6.13
CA ARG A 43 6.05 9.07 -6.46
C ARG A 43 5.06 9.04 -7.63
N VAL A 44 5.39 8.27 -8.68
CA VAL A 44 4.48 8.08 -9.83
C VAL A 44 3.23 7.28 -9.43
N ILE A 45 3.39 6.25 -8.60
CA ILE A 45 2.27 5.46 -8.06
C ILE A 45 1.31 6.35 -7.26
N ASP A 46 1.82 7.22 -6.40
CA ASP A 46 1.02 8.14 -5.60
C ASP A 46 0.27 9.15 -6.48
N GLN A 47 0.95 9.71 -7.50
CA GLN A 47 0.30 10.59 -8.49
C GLN A 47 -0.83 9.87 -9.24
N ASN A 48 -0.62 8.62 -9.65
CA ASN A 48 -1.64 7.82 -10.31
C ASN A 48 -2.79 7.47 -9.37
N CYS A 49 -2.51 7.19 -8.10
CA CYS A 49 -3.53 6.97 -7.07
C CYS A 49 -4.42 8.21 -6.89
N ASP A 50 -3.84 9.41 -6.83
CA ASP A 50 -4.59 10.66 -6.73
C ASP A 50 -5.48 10.88 -7.97
N GLN A 51 -4.98 10.59 -9.17
CA GLN A 51 -5.78 10.62 -10.40
C GLN A 51 -6.92 9.58 -10.37
N LEU A 52 -6.65 8.37 -9.85
CA LEU A 52 -7.67 7.33 -9.69
C LEU A 52 -8.77 7.78 -8.71
N ILE A 53 -8.43 8.45 -7.61
CA ILE A 53 -9.40 9.01 -6.65
C ILE A 53 -10.34 10.02 -7.34
N ILE A 54 -9.79 10.87 -8.21
CA ILE A 54 -10.59 11.82 -8.99
C ILE A 54 -11.53 11.08 -9.95
N LEU A 55 -11.03 10.03 -10.62
CA LEU A 55 -11.81 9.22 -11.56
C LEU A 55 -12.91 8.41 -10.85
N VAL A 56 -12.68 7.89 -9.64
CA VAL A 56 -13.68 7.21 -8.81
C VAL A 56 -14.89 8.11 -8.56
N ASN A 57 -14.68 9.42 -8.38
CA ASN A 57 -15.77 10.37 -8.15
C ASN A 57 -16.62 10.65 -9.40
N LYS A 58 -16.12 10.32 -10.60
CA LYS A 58 -16.83 10.46 -11.88
C LYS A 58 -17.60 9.21 -12.29
N GLU A 59 -17.50 8.13 -11.53
CA GLU A 59 -18.08 6.83 -11.85
C GLU A 59 -19.50 6.67 -11.28
N ALA A 60 -20.28 5.78 -11.89
CA ALA A 60 -21.66 5.54 -11.48
C ALA A 60 -21.75 5.13 -10.00
N PRO A 61 -22.75 5.62 -9.23
CA PRO A 61 -22.83 5.43 -7.79
C PRO A 61 -22.85 3.96 -7.36
N ALA A 62 -23.35 3.05 -8.20
CA ALA A 62 -23.35 1.60 -7.95
C ALA A 62 -21.94 0.96 -7.98
N ARG A 63 -21.00 1.47 -8.79
CA ARG A 63 -19.63 0.95 -8.93
C ARG A 63 -18.61 1.71 -8.10
N ARG A 64 -18.92 2.98 -7.79
CA ARG A 64 -18.04 3.92 -7.06
C ARG A 64 -17.51 3.38 -5.73
N HIS A 65 -18.33 2.69 -4.96
CA HIS A 65 -17.90 2.14 -3.66
C HIS A 65 -16.82 1.05 -3.82
N ILE A 66 -17.02 0.13 -4.75
CA ILE A 66 -16.09 -0.98 -5.02
C ILE A 66 -14.75 -0.45 -5.54
N VAL A 67 -14.80 0.49 -6.48
CA VAL A 67 -13.59 1.09 -7.07
C VAL A 67 -12.84 1.91 -6.02
N ARG A 68 -13.55 2.61 -5.12
CA ARG A 68 -12.93 3.32 -3.99
C ARG A 68 -12.13 2.36 -3.09
N ILE A 69 -12.70 1.22 -2.71
CA ILE A 69 -11.98 0.22 -1.89
C ILE A 69 -10.69 -0.24 -2.58
N LYS A 70 -10.74 -0.48 -3.90
CA LYS A 70 -9.55 -0.91 -4.65
C LYS A 70 -8.45 0.17 -4.68
N VAL A 71 -8.83 1.43 -4.84
CA VAL A 71 -7.88 2.56 -4.84
C VAL A 71 -7.32 2.80 -3.43
N ASP A 72 -8.15 2.67 -2.39
CA ASP A 72 -7.70 2.76 -0.99
C ASP A 72 -6.72 1.64 -0.62
N GLN A 73 -6.96 0.42 -1.13
CA GLN A 73 -6.04 -0.71 -1.00
C GLN A 73 -4.68 -0.39 -1.63
N LEU A 74 -4.69 0.11 -2.88
CA LEU A 74 -3.48 0.45 -3.61
C LEU A 74 -2.67 1.55 -2.92
N LYS A 75 -3.35 2.53 -2.33
CA LYS A 75 -2.72 3.59 -1.52
C LYS A 75 -2.07 3.04 -0.25
N THR A 76 -2.76 2.11 0.43
CA THR A 76 -2.22 1.44 1.62
C THR A 76 -0.98 0.62 1.26
N ASP A 77 -1.01 -0.10 0.13
CA ASP A 77 0.12 -0.89 -0.33
C ASP A 77 1.31 -0.01 -0.74
N SER A 78 1.08 1.14 -1.39
CA SER A 78 2.10 2.16 -1.67
C SER A 78 2.80 2.63 -0.39
N GLN A 79 2.02 2.96 0.65
CA GLN A 79 2.56 3.37 1.95
C GLN A 79 3.36 2.25 2.61
N ASN A 80 2.90 1.01 2.55
CA ASN A 80 3.62 -0.13 3.09
C ASN A 80 5.00 -0.29 2.43
N VAL A 81 5.08 -0.09 1.10
CA VAL A 81 6.35 -0.11 0.37
C VAL A 81 7.27 1.04 0.79
N HIS A 82 6.74 2.24 1.00
CA HIS A 82 7.50 3.39 1.54
C HIS A 82 8.17 3.06 2.88
N TYR A 83 7.40 2.48 3.82
CA TYR A 83 7.92 2.10 5.13
C TYR A 83 8.96 0.97 5.04
N ALA A 84 8.70 -0.04 4.20
CA ALA A 84 9.58 -1.18 4.03
C ALA A 84 10.95 -0.77 3.48
N ILE A 85 11.00 0.08 2.44
CA ILE A 85 12.25 0.57 1.87
C ILE A 85 13.06 1.35 2.90
N SER A 86 12.40 2.27 3.62
CA SER A 86 13.06 3.07 4.65
C SER A 86 13.66 2.17 5.75
N ALA A 87 12.92 1.15 6.19
CA ALA A 87 13.39 0.20 7.18
C ALA A 87 14.56 -0.66 6.68
N ILE A 88 14.49 -1.17 5.45
CA ILE A 88 15.57 -1.95 4.83
C ILE A 88 16.82 -1.08 4.68
N PHE A 89 16.65 0.15 4.19
CA PHE A 89 17.74 1.07 3.98
C PHE A 89 18.47 1.41 5.30
N THR A 90 17.73 1.75 6.36
CA THR A 90 18.31 2.01 7.69
C THR A 90 19.01 0.78 8.26
N ARG A 91 18.43 -0.42 8.10
CA ARG A 91 19.08 -1.66 8.56
C ARG A 91 20.40 -1.94 7.84
N LEU A 92 20.43 -1.73 6.52
CA LEU A 92 21.64 -1.89 5.73
C LEU A 92 22.68 -0.84 6.13
N SER A 93 22.33 0.44 6.21
CA SER A 93 23.29 1.51 6.56
C SER A 93 23.93 1.28 7.94
N VAL A 94 23.15 0.85 8.93
CA VAL A 94 23.68 0.46 10.25
C VAL A 94 24.66 -0.70 10.14
N LYS A 95 24.35 -1.72 9.33
CA LYS A 95 25.25 -2.86 9.10
C LYS A 95 26.56 -2.44 8.44
N TRP A 96 26.51 -1.58 7.43
CA TRP A 96 27.70 -1.04 6.75
C TRP A 96 28.56 -0.22 7.71
N ARG A 97 27.94 0.66 8.50
CA ARG A 97 28.64 1.48 9.50
C ARG A 97 29.33 0.62 10.56
N ALA A 98 28.64 -0.40 11.08
CA ALA A 98 29.22 -1.33 12.06
C ALA A 98 30.36 -2.16 11.46
N ALA A 99 30.30 -2.53 10.18
CA ALA A 99 31.39 -3.21 9.49
C ALA A 99 32.62 -2.29 9.31
N SER A 100 32.40 -1.04 8.91
CA SER A 100 33.48 -0.04 8.78
C SER A 100 34.17 0.23 10.11
N GLU A 101 33.41 0.45 11.19
CA GLU A 101 33.96 0.67 12.53
C GLU A 101 34.75 -0.55 13.02
N ARG A 102 34.27 -1.77 12.73
CA ARG A 102 35.00 -3.00 13.04
C ARG A 102 36.33 -3.08 12.28
N GLU A 103 36.36 -2.72 11.00
CA GLU A 103 37.60 -2.68 10.22
C GLU A 103 38.58 -1.64 10.78
N GLU A 104 38.12 -0.45 11.15
CA GLU A 104 38.98 0.57 11.78
C GLU A 104 39.64 0.06 13.08
N LEU A 105 38.89 -0.64 13.91
CA LEU A 105 39.41 -1.26 15.14
C LEU A 105 40.41 -2.39 14.87
N LEU A 106 40.25 -3.14 13.78
CA LEU A 106 41.19 -4.21 13.38
C LEU A 106 42.49 -3.65 12.81
N HIS A 107 42.45 -2.48 12.19
CA HIS A 107 43.62 -1.80 11.63
C HIS A 107 44.37 -0.98 12.68
N GLN A 108 43.78 -0.77 13.87
CA GLN A 108 44.45 -0.18 15.01
C GLN A 108 45.54 -1.14 15.52
N ARG A 109 46.78 -0.91 15.08
CA ARG A 109 47.94 -1.72 15.45
C ARG A 109 48.25 -1.52 16.93
N PHE A 110 47.78 -2.42 17.79
CA PHE A 110 48.20 -2.48 19.19
C PHE A 110 49.73 -2.60 19.24
N ARG A 111 50.39 -1.53 19.68
CA ARG A 111 51.81 -1.54 19.99
C ARG A 111 51.98 -2.12 21.40
N PRO A 112 52.59 -3.30 21.57
CA PRO A 112 52.93 -3.79 22.89
C PRO A 112 54.13 -2.97 23.38
N ASN A 113 53.99 -2.32 24.54
CA ASN A 113 54.99 -1.47 25.22
C ASN A 113 55.11 0.01 24.79
N GLU A 114 54.01 0.73 24.60
CA GLU A 114 54.01 2.14 24.99
C GLU A 114 53.47 2.19 26.43
N SER A 115 54.30 2.72 27.34
CA SER A 115 54.15 2.63 28.79
C SER A 115 52.70 2.75 29.25
N THR A 116 52.22 1.67 29.87
CA THR A 116 50.95 1.54 30.58
C THR A 116 50.85 2.57 31.71
N THR A 117 50.62 3.84 31.38
CA THR A 117 49.76 4.70 32.16
C THR A 117 48.35 4.45 31.62
N LEU A 118 47.78 3.29 31.97
CA LEU A 118 46.34 3.11 31.85
C LEU A 118 45.74 4.14 32.81
N SER A 119 45.43 5.31 32.26
CA SER A 119 44.57 6.28 32.89
C SER A 119 43.22 5.58 33.04
N MET A 120 42.98 5.02 34.23
CA MET A 120 41.71 4.41 34.61
C MET A 120 40.54 5.37 34.30
N GLU A 121 40.81 6.68 34.33
CA GLU A 121 39.89 7.77 34.06
C GLU A 121 39.42 7.84 32.58
N ASP A 122 40.27 7.51 31.60
CA ASP A 122 39.87 7.50 30.19
C ASP A 122 38.92 6.33 29.87
N HIS A 123 39.12 5.18 30.51
CA HIS A 123 38.21 4.04 30.37
C HIS A 123 36.84 4.30 31.02
N GLU A 124 36.82 5.00 32.15
CA GLU A 124 35.58 5.40 32.82
C GLU A 124 34.81 6.47 32.03
N LEU A 125 35.50 7.47 31.48
CA LEU A 125 34.91 8.49 30.60
C LEU A 125 34.36 7.87 29.31
N GLN A 126 35.12 6.97 28.67
CA GLN A 126 34.68 6.30 27.45
C GLN A 126 33.52 5.32 27.72
N MET A 127 33.47 4.71 28.90
CA MET A 127 32.33 3.89 29.33
C MET A 127 31.09 4.74 29.64
N ASN A 128 31.27 5.93 30.23
CA ASN A 128 30.19 6.89 30.44
C ASN A 128 29.61 7.39 29.12
N ASP A 129 30.46 7.74 28.15
CA ASP A 129 30.02 8.12 26.80
C ASP A 129 29.28 6.98 26.09
N ARG A 130 29.74 5.74 26.24
CA ARG A 130 29.02 4.56 25.74
C ARG A 130 27.68 4.36 26.44
N LEU A 131 27.60 4.52 27.76
CA LEU A 131 26.34 4.47 28.51
C LEU A 131 25.36 5.57 28.07
N SER A 132 25.85 6.80 27.87
CA SER A 132 25.06 7.93 27.37
C SER A 132 24.53 7.70 25.96
N SER A 133 25.39 7.18 25.06
CA SER A 133 24.99 6.82 23.70
C SER A 133 23.99 5.67 23.67
N SER A 134 24.15 4.68 24.54
CA SER A 134 23.24 3.54 24.70
C SER A 134 21.89 4.01 25.25
N ASN A 135 21.88 4.94 26.21
CA ASN A 135 20.65 5.54 26.72
C ASN A 135 19.90 6.30 25.62
N ARG A 136 20.60 7.10 24.80
CA ARG A 136 19.98 7.77 23.64
C ARG A 136 19.42 6.79 22.62
N GLN A 137 20.12 5.69 22.36
CA GLN A 137 19.68 4.67 21.42
C GLN A 137 18.47 3.89 21.97
N VAL A 138 18.41 3.67 23.29
CA VAL A 138 17.23 3.14 23.98
C VAL A 138 16.07 4.13 23.91
N ASP A 139 16.30 5.42 24.11
CA ASP A 139 15.27 6.46 23.98
C ASP A 139 14.72 6.53 22.55
N ASP A 140 15.58 6.36 21.53
CA ASP A 140 15.18 6.32 20.12
C ASP A 140 14.36 5.07 19.80
N LEU A 141 14.71 3.91 20.38
CA LEU A 141 13.92 2.68 20.31
C LEU A 141 12.59 2.79 21.05
N ILE A 142 12.54 3.49 22.19
CA ILE A 142 11.31 3.78 22.92
C ILE A 142 10.42 4.73 22.08
N GLY A 143 11.00 5.76 21.47
CA GLY A 143 10.30 6.67 20.57
C GLY A 143 9.71 5.95 19.37
N GLN A 144 10.49 5.07 18.73
CA GLN A 144 10.00 4.19 17.67
C GLN A 144 8.92 3.22 18.18
N GLY A 145 9.08 2.67 19.38
CA GLY A 145 8.11 1.80 20.03
C GLY A 145 6.78 2.49 20.30
N VAL A 146 6.79 3.74 20.76
CA VAL A 146 5.60 4.58 20.98
C VAL A 146 4.93 4.91 19.64
N ALA A 147 5.69 5.28 18.61
CA ALA A 147 5.14 5.54 17.28
C ALA A 147 4.50 4.28 16.67
N VAL A 148 5.09 3.10 16.88
CA VAL A 148 4.50 1.82 16.49
C VAL A 148 3.27 1.50 17.32
N LEU A 149 3.28 1.74 18.63
CA LEU A 149 2.09 1.55 19.49
C LEU A 149 0.95 2.49 19.11
N GLU A 150 1.25 3.73 18.74
CA GLU A 150 0.29 4.73 18.28
C GLU A 150 -0.25 4.41 16.88
N SER A 151 0.60 3.91 15.99
CA SER A 151 0.20 3.33 14.72
C SER A 151 -0.70 2.10 14.91
N LEU A 152 -0.35 1.19 15.84
CA LEU A 152 -1.19 0.03 16.18
C LEU A 152 -2.51 0.44 16.85
N ARG A 153 -2.50 1.47 17.70
CA ARG A 153 -3.70 2.02 18.35
C ARG A 153 -4.63 2.70 17.35
N SER A 154 -4.08 3.51 16.44
CA SER A 154 -4.83 4.14 15.35
C SER A 154 -5.32 3.12 14.32
N GLN A 155 -4.51 2.09 14.03
CA GLN A 155 -4.93 0.91 13.25
C GLN A 155 -6.03 0.12 13.98
N HIS A 156 -6.00 -0.02 15.30
CA HIS A 156 -7.05 -0.73 16.05
C HIS A 156 -8.39 0.05 16.06
N MET A 157 -8.33 1.38 16.11
CA MET A 157 -9.49 2.25 15.90
C MET A 157 -10.06 2.12 14.47
N ASN A 158 -9.19 2.02 13.45
CA ASN A 158 -9.60 1.78 12.07
C ASN A 158 -10.10 0.34 11.82
N LEU A 159 -9.50 -0.68 12.42
CA LEU A 159 -9.87 -2.09 12.28
C LEU A 159 -11.23 -2.40 12.92
N ARG A 160 -11.61 -1.70 13.99
CA ARG A 160 -12.99 -1.74 14.52
C ARG A 160 -14.01 -1.20 13.52
N GLY A 161 -13.65 -0.15 12.78
CA GLY A 161 -14.44 0.39 11.66
C GLY A 161 -14.47 -0.54 10.46
N VAL A 162 -13.35 -1.17 10.12
CA VAL A 162 -13.21 -2.12 9.00
C VAL A 162 -13.92 -3.44 9.28
N ARG A 163 -13.88 -4.00 10.50
CA ARG A 163 -14.63 -5.22 10.86
C ARG A 163 -16.14 -4.98 10.81
N ARG A 164 -16.59 -3.81 11.27
CA ARG A 164 -18.00 -3.40 11.19
C ARG A 164 -18.40 -3.22 9.73
N LYS A 165 -17.56 -2.55 8.92
CA LYS A 165 -17.72 -2.44 7.46
C LYS A 165 -17.60 -3.79 6.72
N ILE A 166 -16.79 -4.74 7.16
CA ILE A 166 -16.64 -6.08 6.56
C ILE A 166 -17.83 -6.97 6.94
N LEU A 167 -18.43 -6.80 8.11
CA LEU A 167 -19.70 -7.45 8.44
C LEU A 167 -20.85 -6.84 7.60
N ASP A 168 -20.85 -5.52 7.42
CA ASP A 168 -21.81 -4.83 6.55
C ASP A 168 -21.59 -5.17 5.07
N VAL A 169 -20.34 -5.31 4.63
CA VAL A 169 -19.93 -5.73 3.28
C VAL A 169 -20.10 -7.23 3.10
N GLY A 170 -19.93 -8.07 4.12
CA GLY A 170 -20.21 -9.51 4.07
C GLY A 170 -21.71 -9.78 3.97
N ALA A 171 -22.53 -9.00 4.70
CA ALA A 171 -23.98 -8.97 4.53
C ALA A 171 -24.37 -8.41 3.15
N ALA A 172 -23.69 -7.36 2.65
CA ALA A 172 -23.96 -6.77 1.34
C ALA A 172 -23.45 -7.64 0.17
N LEU A 173 -22.35 -8.38 0.31
CA LEU A 173 -21.79 -9.28 -0.70
C LEU A 173 -22.57 -10.60 -0.76
N GLY A 174 -23.13 -11.08 0.36
CA GLY A 174 -24.12 -12.16 0.39
C GLY A 174 -25.42 -11.82 -0.36
N LEU A 175 -25.74 -10.53 -0.49
CA LEU A 175 -26.85 -10.00 -1.29
C LEU A 175 -26.42 -9.49 -2.68
N SER A 176 -25.12 -9.32 -2.96
CA SER A 176 -24.61 -8.65 -4.16
C SER A 176 -24.71 -9.52 -5.40
N ASN A 177 -24.40 -10.82 -5.33
CA ASN A 177 -24.51 -11.69 -6.51
C ASN A 177 -25.97 -11.85 -6.98
N THR A 178 -26.92 -11.90 -6.04
CA THR A 178 -28.35 -11.99 -6.34
C THR A 178 -28.96 -10.65 -6.77
N THR A 179 -28.50 -9.52 -6.24
CA THR A 179 -28.97 -8.20 -6.69
C THR A 179 -28.34 -7.72 -8.00
N LEU A 180 -27.08 -8.07 -8.29
CA LEU A 180 -26.44 -7.80 -9.58
C LEU A 180 -27.15 -8.57 -10.71
N GLN A 181 -27.58 -9.81 -10.44
CA GLN A 181 -28.46 -10.57 -11.33
C GLN A 181 -29.89 -10.01 -11.41
N MET A 182 -30.48 -9.53 -10.30
CA MET A 182 -31.82 -8.91 -10.32
C MET A 182 -31.87 -7.59 -11.09
N ILE A 183 -30.79 -6.79 -11.08
CA ILE A 183 -30.72 -5.54 -11.84
C ILE A 183 -30.57 -5.82 -13.34
N ASP A 184 -29.72 -6.77 -13.72
CA ASP A 184 -29.56 -7.18 -15.12
C ASP A 184 -30.82 -7.90 -15.66
N ARG A 185 -31.63 -8.49 -14.78
CA ARG A 185 -32.95 -9.07 -15.11
C ARG A 185 -34.02 -8.01 -15.34
N ARG A 186 -34.05 -6.90 -14.59
CA ARG A 186 -35.07 -5.84 -14.76
C ARG A 186 -35.00 -5.17 -16.13
N VAL A 187 -33.79 -4.98 -16.67
CA VAL A 187 -33.61 -4.42 -18.02
C VAL A 187 -34.00 -5.42 -19.11
N ARG A 188 -33.76 -6.73 -18.90
CA ARG A 188 -34.21 -7.78 -19.82
C ARG A 188 -35.73 -8.02 -19.80
N GLU A 189 -36.35 -7.95 -18.62
CA GLU A 189 -37.81 -8.07 -18.48
C GLU A 189 -38.53 -6.87 -19.13
N ASP A 190 -38.00 -5.65 -18.99
CA ASP A 190 -38.61 -4.46 -19.60
C ASP A 190 -38.59 -4.51 -21.15
N TRP A 191 -37.51 -5.04 -21.73
CA TRP A 191 -37.43 -5.28 -23.17
C TRP A 191 -38.46 -6.30 -23.67
N LEU A 192 -38.76 -7.33 -22.87
CA LEU A 192 -39.75 -8.36 -23.22
C LEU A 192 -41.18 -7.81 -23.13
N VAL A 193 -41.50 -7.01 -22.10
CA VAL A 193 -42.82 -6.35 -21.97
C VAL A 193 -43.05 -5.37 -23.13
N PHE A 194 -42.02 -4.60 -23.50
CA PHE A 194 -42.08 -3.72 -24.67
C PHE A 194 -42.34 -4.48 -25.98
N LEU A 195 -41.65 -5.60 -26.20
CA LEU A 195 -41.82 -6.43 -27.40
C LEU A 195 -43.23 -7.03 -27.50
N VAL A 196 -43.77 -7.53 -26.38
CA VAL A 196 -45.15 -8.06 -26.32
C VAL A 196 -46.17 -6.95 -26.64
N GLY A 197 -45.99 -5.75 -26.07
CA GLY A 197 -46.83 -4.59 -26.36
C GLY A 197 -46.86 -4.21 -27.84
N CYS A 198 -45.70 -4.18 -28.50
CA CYS A 198 -45.61 -3.90 -29.93
C CYS A 198 -46.36 -4.92 -30.80
N ILE A 199 -46.24 -6.21 -30.49
CA ILE A 199 -46.90 -7.28 -31.26
C ILE A 199 -48.43 -7.17 -31.12
N VAL A 200 -48.93 -6.95 -29.90
CA VAL A 200 -50.38 -6.81 -29.66
C VAL A 200 -50.96 -5.63 -30.43
N CYS A 201 -50.30 -4.47 -30.41
CA CYS A 201 -50.71 -3.29 -31.17
C CYS A 201 -50.76 -3.56 -32.69
N LEU A 202 -49.77 -4.28 -33.23
CA LEU A 202 -49.74 -4.65 -34.65
C LEU A 202 -50.88 -5.60 -35.04
N ILE A 203 -51.20 -6.58 -34.18
CA ILE A 203 -52.32 -7.51 -34.42
C ILE A 203 -53.65 -6.76 -34.43
N PHE A 204 -53.88 -5.85 -33.48
CA PHE A 204 -55.10 -5.04 -33.43
C PHE A 204 -55.25 -4.15 -34.67
N MET A 205 -54.17 -3.48 -35.08
CA MET A 205 -54.15 -2.66 -36.29
C MET A 205 -54.47 -3.51 -37.53
N TYR A 206 -53.88 -4.70 -37.65
CA TYR A 206 -54.12 -5.62 -38.76
C TYR A 206 -55.56 -6.14 -38.77
N ALA A 207 -56.12 -6.50 -37.62
CA ALA A 207 -57.50 -6.96 -37.51
C ALA A 207 -58.49 -5.86 -37.93
N PHE A 208 -58.27 -4.62 -37.51
CA PHE A 208 -59.07 -3.47 -37.92
C PHE A 208 -58.98 -3.21 -39.41
N TYR A 209 -57.77 -3.23 -39.97
CA TYR A 209 -57.57 -3.06 -41.41
C TYR A 209 -58.26 -4.16 -42.22
N ARG A 210 -58.18 -5.42 -41.76
CA ARG A 210 -58.87 -6.55 -42.40
C ARG A 210 -60.38 -6.41 -42.31
N PHE A 211 -60.92 -6.00 -41.16
CA PHE A 211 -62.37 -5.82 -40.96
C PHE A 211 -62.94 -4.65 -41.77
N TRP A 212 -62.14 -3.62 -42.07
CA TRP A 212 -62.58 -2.50 -42.91
C TRP A 212 -62.47 -2.79 -44.41
N LYS A 213 -61.51 -3.64 -44.81
CA LYS A 213 -61.23 -3.94 -46.23
C LYS A 213 -61.94 -5.19 -46.75
N GLY A 214 -62.43 -6.06 -45.87
CA GLY A 214 -63.29 -7.20 -46.20
C GLY A 214 -64.74 -6.89 -45.86
#